data_AF-A0A172UC73-F1
#
_entry.id   AF-A0A172UC73-F1
#
_cell.length_a   1.000
_cell.length_b   1.000
_cell.length_c   1.000
_cell.angle_alpha   90.00
_cell.angle_beta   90.00
_cell.angle_gamma   90.00
#
_symmetry.space_group_name_H-M   'P 1'
#
loop_
_entity.id
_entity.type
_entity.pdbx_description
1 polymer ?
#
loop_
_entity_poly.entity_id
_entity_poly.type
_entity_poly.pdbx_seq_one_letter_code
_entity_poly.pdbx_strand_id
1 'polypeptide(L)'
;MAFRVFHQPVRCLDSYINPKIENRVIYGALISGISLILAPNLLDLLGNISIKSENYEINIKNNQFDDVGIVLGFMLILISSLTLYIFKIHKRPEFVIESDSPTAKLWEKYGYSFQGKTLINPLLLKDLVGWVSDTGRQIVSIDISGSNSSNRYLGEILVREFEGKRFVEVEEVESREVFGYEYLGTSESGIHVVHAYHQTTGSATFNWVLLLQIEESSVLEYEDSNPKKERTPILKLVGRLSLGDRYNGKVSMERGTIRISKDDSPMPDHVINSSKHILVK
;
A
#
# COMPACT_ATOMS: atom_id res chain seq x y z
N MET A 1 -11.10 -11.56 -33.25
CA MET A 1 -11.84 -10.46 -32.57
C MET A 1 -10.84 -9.77 -31.64
N ALA A 2 -10.31 -8.62 -32.02
CA ALA A 2 -9.23 -7.95 -31.29
C ALA A 2 -9.82 -7.06 -30.20
N PHE A 3 -9.63 -7.41 -28.93
CA PHE A 3 -10.06 -6.58 -27.81
C PHE A 3 -8.99 -5.54 -27.49
N ARG A 4 -9.37 -4.27 -27.62
CA ARG A 4 -8.57 -3.11 -27.23
C ARG A 4 -8.69 -2.96 -25.71
N VAL A 5 -7.62 -3.27 -24.98
CA VAL A 5 -7.56 -3.10 -23.52
C VAL A 5 -7.41 -1.61 -23.23
N PHE A 6 -8.46 -0.99 -22.69
CA PHE A 6 -8.39 0.37 -22.16
C PHE A 6 -7.65 0.35 -20.83
N HIS A 7 -6.44 0.90 -20.78
CA HIS A 7 -5.78 1.26 -19.53
C HIS A 7 -6.52 2.45 -18.90
N GLN A 8 -7.44 2.17 -17.99
CA GLN A 8 -7.87 3.18 -17.03
C GLN A 8 -6.94 3.14 -15.80
N PRO A 9 -6.52 4.30 -15.28
CA PRO A 9 -5.73 4.34 -14.05
C PRO A 9 -6.58 3.82 -12.89
N VAL A 10 -6.11 2.73 -12.28
CA VAL A 10 -6.69 2.12 -11.08
C VAL A 10 -6.72 3.18 -9.97
N ARG A 11 -7.91 3.71 -9.68
CA ARG A 11 -8.16 4.45 -8.45
C ARG A 11 -8.61 3.45 -7.40
N CYS A 12 -7.75 3.14 -6.43
CA CYS A 12 -8.15 2.36 -5.26
C CYS A 12 -7.30 2.76 -4.04
N LEU A 13 -7.87 3.58 -3.16
CA LEU A 13 -8.32 3.24 -1.80
C LEU A 13 -8.61 4.56 -1.09
N ASP A 14 -9.89 4.87 -0.93
CA ASP A 14 -10.34 6.04 -0.19
C ASP A 14 -10.30 5.77 1.33
N SER A 15 -9.98 6.83 2.06
CA SER A 15 -9.82 6.95 3.52
C SER A 15 -8.53 6.34 4.10
N TYR A 16 -7.55 7.19 4.40
CA TYR A 16 -7.17 7.61 5.76
C TYR A 16 -5.97 8.59 5.67
N ILE A 17 -6.05 9.67 6.45
CA ILE A 17 -5.14 10.84 6.57
C ILE A 17 -4.45 11.26 5.27
N ASN A 18 -5.05 12.22 4.58
CA ASN A 18 -4.53 12.78 3.33
C ASN A 18 -3.21 13.55 3.59
N PRO A 19 -2.03 13.06 3.13
CA PRO A 19 -0.75 13.77 3.29
C PRO A 19 -0.73 15.13 2.58
N LYS A 20 -1.73 15.42 1.72
CA LYS A 20 -1.92 16.76 1.17
C LYS A 20 -2.26 17.80 2.24
N ILE A 21 -2.83 17.43 3.38
CA ILE A 21 -3.23 18.38 4.43
C ILE A 21 -2.00 18.89 5.19
N GLU A 22 -1.08 18.03 5.61
CA GLU A 22 0.16 18.45 6.29
C GLU A 22 1.08 19.27 5.37
N ASN A 23 1.21 18.86 4.09
CA ASN A 23 1.97 19.64 3.12
C ASN A 23 1.38 21.04 2.94
N ARG A 24 0.05 21.19 2.94
CA ARG A 24 -0.61 22.51 2.86
C ARG A 24 -0.26 23.41 4.04
N VAL A 25 -0.15 22.86 5.26
CA VAL A 25 0.26 23.62 6.45
C VAL A 25 1.71 24.09 6.33
N ILE A 26 2.62 23.21 5.89
CA ILE A 26 4.03 23.55 5.73
C ILE A 26 4.25 24.57 4.60
N TYR A 27 3.59 24.39 3.46
CA TYR A 27 3.61 25.38 2.38
C TYR A 27 2.95 26.71 2.79
N GLY A 28 1.89 26.66 3.60
CA GLY A 28 1.26 27.85 4.16
C GLY A 28 2.20 28.64 5.07
N ALA A 29 2.97 27.97 5.94
CA ALA A 29 3.99 28.60 6.77
C ALA A 29 5.14 29.20 5.94
N LEU A 30 5.55 28.51 4.88
CA LEU A 30 6.60 28.97 3.96
C LEU A 30 6.16 30.20 3.16
N ILE A 31 4.92 30.19 2.63
CA ILE A 31 4.31 31.35 1.97
C ILE A 31 4.18 32.52 2.94
N SER A 32 3.71 32.28 4.18
CA SER A 32 3.57 33.32 5.20
C SER A 32 4.91 33.95 5.58
N GLY A 33 5.97 33.13 5.72
CA GLY A 33 7.34 33.61 5.96
C GLY A 33 7.87 34.46 4.80
N ILE A 34 7.64 34.04 3.55
CA ILE A 34 8.00 34.82 2.36
C ILE A 34 7.22 36.14 2.31
N SER A 35 5.92 36.13 2.61
CA SER A 35 5.10 37.33 2.64
C SER A 35 5.57 38.34 3.70
N LEU A 36 6.03 37.89 4.87
CA LEU A 36 6.60 38.78 5.90
C LEU A 36 7.91 39.45 5.44
N ILE A 37 8.72 38.76 4.64
CA ILE A 37 9.99 39.30 4.11
C ILE A 37 9.76 40.23 2.91
N LEU A 38 8.78 39.91 2.05
CA LEU A 38 8.51 40.66 0.83
C LEU A 38 7.50 41.80 1.02
N ALA A 39 6.66 41.76 2.06
CA ALA A 39 5.67 42.79 2.34
C ALA A 39 6.26 44.21 2.42
N PRO A 40 7.43 44.46 3.06
CA PRO A 40 8.04 45.79 3.08
C PRO A 40 8.37 46.29 1.66
N ASN A 41 9.00 45.45 0.83
CA ASN A 41 9.39 45.82 -0.54
C ASN A 41 8.18 45.96 -1.48
N LEU A 42 7.09 45.23 -1.22
CA LEU A 42 5.84 45.33 -2.00
C LEU A 42 5.03 46.58 -1.60
N LEU A 43 5.05 46.94 -0.32
CA LEU A 43 4.49 48.20 0.21
C LEU A 43 5.28 49.41 -0.28
N ASP A 44 6.61 49.30 -0.43
CA ASP A 44 7.43 50.32 -1.08
C ASP A 44 7.06 50.50 -2.56
N LEU A 45 6.72 49.41 -3.25
CA LEU A 45 6.28 49.44 -4.66
C LEU A 45 4.83 49.99 -4.82
N LEU A 46 4.01 49.84 -3.79
CA LEU A 46 2.70 50.48 -3.63
C LEU A 46 2.79 51.84 -2.90
N GLY A 47 4.02 52.31 -2.66
CA GLY A 47 4.33 53.54 -1.94
C GLY A 47 3.73 54.73 -2.67
N ASN A 48 2.62 55.22 -2.10
CA ASN A 48 1.77 56.34 -2.53
C ASN A 48 0.47 55.98 -3.27
N ILE A 49 -0.24 54.94 -2.84
CA ILE A 49 -1.69 54.85 -3.12
C ILE A 49 -2.45 55.75 -2.13
N SER A 50 -2.78 56.96 -2.57
CA SER A 50 -3.73 57.85 -1.87
C SER A 50 -5.12 57.63 -2.45
N ILE A 51 -5.96 56.85 -1.76
CA ILE A 51 -7.38 56.74 -2.10
C ILE A 51 -8.13 57.85 -1.36
N LYS A 52 -8.58 58.87 -2.10
CA LYS A 52 -9.46 59.92 -1.55
C LYS A 52 -10.92 59.58 -1.84
N SER A 53 -11.69 59.45 -0.77
CA SER A 53 -13.16 59.39 -0.79
C SER A 53 -13.71 60.62 -0.08
N GLU A 54 -14.88 61.11 -0.49
CA GLU A 54 -15.47 62.39 -0.02
C GLU A 54 -15.58 62.53 1.51
N ASN A 55 -15.51 61.42 2.25
CA ASN A 55 -15.59 61.42 3.71
C ASN A 55 -14.40 60.77 4.44
N TYR A 56 -13.40 60.22 3.75
CA TYR A 56 -12.25 59.57 4.39
C TYR A 56 -10.95 59.68 3.56
N GLU A 57 -9.87 60.09 4.21
CA GLU A 57 -8.50 60.02 3.70
C GLU A 57 -7.74 58.94 4.49
N ILE A 58 -7.49 57.79 3.87
CA ILE A 58 -6.68 56.73 4.48
C ILE A 58 -5.24 56.93 3.99
N ASN A 59 -4.40 57.45 4.86
CA ASN A 59 -2.97 57.63 4.61
C ASN A 59 -2.20 56.46 5.24
N ILE A 60 -1.87 55.45 4.44
CA ILE A 60 -1.00 54.35 4.88
C ILE A 60 0.44 54.87 4.81
N LYS A 61 0.96 55.37 5.93
CA LYS A 61 2.37 55.71 6.02
C LYS A 61 3.19 54.45 6.19
N ASN A 62 4.11 54.26 5.25
CA ASN A 62 5.25 53.37 5.36
C ASN A 62 6.02 53.75 6.63
N ASN A 63 5.91 52.97 7.70
CA ASN A 63 7.02 52.77 8.63
C ASN A 63 6.71 51.68 9.64
N GLN A 64 7.73 50.84 9.82
CA GLN A 64 7.94 49.85 10.87
C GLN A 64 7.23 48.51 10.67
N PHE A 65 7.61 47.82 9.60
CA PHE A 65 8.04 46.44 9.82
C PHE A 65 9.43 46.49 10.45
N ASP A 66 9.49 46.42 11.78
CA ASP A 66 10.75 46.45 12.53
C ASP A 66 11.63 45.24 12.17
N ASP A 67 12.94 45.35 12.37
CA ASP A 67 13.94 44.27 12.17
C ASP A 67 13.48 42.92 12.76
N VAL A 68 12.68 42.97 13.82
CA VAL A 68 12.03 41.82 14.48
C VAL A 68 11.16 41.01 13.52
N GLY A 69 10.37 41.67 12.65
CA GLY A 69 9.50 41.01 11.68
C GLY A 69 10.28 40.30 10.57
N ILE A 70 11.39 40.90 10.13
CA ILE A 70 12.32 40.31 9.16
C ILE A 70 12.98 39.07 9.75
N VAL A 71 13.50 39.17 10.99
CA VAL A 71 14.11 38.04 11.71
C VAL A 71 13.10 36.90 11.92
N LEU A 72 11.86 37.20 12.29
CA LEU A 72 10.78 36.20 12.42
C LEU A 72 10.46 35.53 11.08
N GLY A 73 10.40 36.29 9.99
CA GLY A 73 10.19 35.76 8.64
C GLY A 73 11.28 34.77 8.24
N PHE A 74 12.56 35.12 8.45
CA PHE A 74 13.69 34.22 8.19
C PHE A 74 13.63 32.95 9.04
N MET A 75 13.31 33.07 10.32
CA MET A 75 13.17 31.92 11.23
C MET A 75 12.06 30.97 10.76
N LEU A 76 10.91 31.49 10.33
CA LEU A 76 9.81 30.68 9.79
C LEU A 76 10.21 29.94 8.52
N ILE A 77 10.95 30.59 7.60
CA ILE A 77 11.45 29.95 6.38
C ILE A 77 12.47 28.86 6.72
N LEU A 78 13.41 29.14 7.63
CA LEU A 78 14.43 28.17 8.07
C LEU A 78 13.78 26.95 8.72
N ILE A 79 12.86 27.14 9.65
CA ILE A 79 12.15 26.05 10.32
C ILE A 79 11.31 25.26 9.31
N SER A 80 10.58 25.93 8.41
CA SER A 80 9.78 25.25 7.38
C SER A 80 10.65 24.46 6.41
N SER A 81 11.78 25.03 5.97
CA SER A 81 12.74 24.38 5.07
C SER A 81 13.43 23.20 5.74
N LEU A 82 13.85 23.35 7.00
CA LEU A 82 14.42 22.28 7.80
C LEU A 82 13.39 21.16 8.02
N THR A 83 12.14 21.51 8.28
CA THR A 83 11.04 20.54 8.42
C THR A 83 10.84 19.79 7.10
N LEU A 84 10.74 20.48 5.96
CA LEU A 84 10.67 19.84 4.64
C LEU A 84 11.88 18.94 4.34
N TYR A 85 13.08 19.38 4.73
CA TYR A 85 14.31 18.61 4.56
C TYR A 85 14.30 17.34 5.42
N ILE A 86 13.93 17.43 6.69
CA ILE A 86 13.76 16.28 7.59
C ILE A 86 12.68 15.34 7.06
N PHE A 87 11.57 15.87 6.56
CA PHE A 87 10.49 15.09 5.93
C PHE A 87 10.94 14.41 4.63
N LYS A 88 11.79 15.06 3.82
CA LYS A 88 12.34 14.47 2.59
C LYS A 88 13.34 13.35 2.90
N ILE A 89 14.10 13.48 3.99
CA ILE A 89 15.06 12.48 4.45
C ILE A 89 14.37 11.29 5.11
N HIS A 90 13.37 11.54 5.94
CA HIS A 90 12.52 10.50 6.48
C HIS A 90 11.58 10.07 5.38
N LYS A 91 12.03 9.17 4.49
CA LYS A 91 11.21 8.48 3.48
C LYS A 91 9.95 7.94 4.16
N ARG A 92 8.90 8.76 4.21
CA ARG A 92 7.65 8.36 4.83
C ARG A 92 7.10 7.21 4.01
N PRO A 93 6.54 6.18 4.65
CA PRO A 93 5.87 5.13 3.91
C PRO A 93 4.78 5.78 3.06
N GLU A 94 4.71 5.39 1.79
CA GLU A 94 3.71 5.94 0.86
C GLU A 94 2.29 5.63 1.33
N PHE A 95 2.13 4.50 2.04
CA PHE A 95 0.86 4.02 2.56
C PHE A 95 1.05 3.37 3.94
N VAL A 96 0.04 3.50 4.79
CA VAL A 96 -0.05 2.80 6.08
C VAL A 96 -1.28 1.89 6.02
N ILE A 97 -1.09 0.60 6.27
CA ILE A 97 -2.16 -0.40 6.36
C ILE A 97 -2.09 -0.99 7.76
N GLU A 98 -3.22 -1.00 8.45
CA GLU A 98 -3.35 -1.58 9.79
C GLU A 98 -4.53 -2.54 9.80
N SER A 99 -4.45 -3.59 10.61
CA SER A 99 -5.59 -4.47 10.81
C SER A 99 -6.43 -4.02 11.99
N ASP A 100 -7.72 -3.85 11.74
CA ASP A 100 -8.72 -3.62 12.78
C ASP A 100 -9.27 -4.94 13.38
N SER A 101 -8.79 -6.10 12.92
CA SER A 101 -9.36 -7.39 13.32
C SER A 101 -8.82 -7.86 14.67
N PRO A 102 -9.68 -8.06 15.68
CA PRO A 102 -9.25 -8.55 16.99
C PRO A 102 -8.75 -9.99 16.92
N THR A 103 -9.08 -10.71 15.84
CA THR A 103 -8.71 -12.12 15.63
C THR A 103 -7.48 -12.30 14.77
N ALA A 104 -6.90 -11.23 14.22
CA ALA A 104 -5.76 -11.29 13.31
C ALA A 104 -4.52 -11.97 13.89
N LYS A 105 -4.40 -12.05 15.21
CA LYS A 105 -3.31 -12.72 15.93
C LYS A 105 -3.62 -14.16 16.34
N LEU A 106 -4.85 -14.62 16.13
CA LEU A 106 -5.28 -15.98 16.51
C LEU A 106 -4.82 -17.05 15.52
N TRP A 107 -4.12 -16.67 14.45
CA TRP A 107 -3.62 -17.57 13.43
C TRP A 107 -2.77 -18.72 13.99
N GLU A 108 -1.99 -18.46 15.04
CA GLU A 108 -1.16 -19.47 15.73
C GLU A 108 -2.00 -20.63 16.29
N LYS A 109 -3.26 -20.37 16.67
CA LYS A 109 -4.18 -21.39 17.22
C LYS A 109 -4.59 -22.43 16.19
N TYR A 110 -4.72 -22.05 14.92
CA TYR A 110 -5.26 -22.93 13.87
C TYR A 110 -4.17 -23.78 13.19
N GLY A 111 -2.89 -23.48 13.43
CA GLY A 111 -1.76 -24.26 12.92
C GLY A 111 -1.45 -24.07 11.43
N TYR A 112 -2.25 -23.32 10.68
CA TYR A 112 -1.97 -22.93 9.30
C TYR A 112 -0.85 -21.90 9.23
N SER A 113 0.02 -22.03 8.24
CA SER A 113 1.18 -21.16 8.10
C SER A 113 1.63 -21.03 6.64
N PHE A 114 2.36 -19.97 6.33
CA PHE A 114 3.03 -19.78 5.03
C PHE A 114 4.44 -20.41 4.99
N GLN A 115 5.00 -20.81 6.13
CA GLN A 115 6.34 -21.43 6.22
C GLN A 115 6.39 -22.63 7.17
N GLY A 116 5.38 -22.82 8.01
CA GLY A 116 5.34 -23.87 9.01
C GLY A 116 5.03 -25.25 8.45
N LYS A 117 4.48 -26.10 9.33
CA LYS A 117 4.18 -27.50 9.03
C LYS A 117 2.93 -27.64 8.15
N THR A 118 1.85 -26.97 8.51
CA THR A 118 0.60 -26.99 7.73
C THR A 118 0.58 -25.80 6.79
N LEU A 119 1.11 -25.99 5.59
CA LEU A 119 1.21 -24.94 4.60
C LEU A 119 -0.18 -24.55 4.07
N ILE A 120 -0.37 -23.25 3.89
CA ILE A 120 -1.51 -22.72 3.15
C ILE A 120 -1.32 -23.06 1.68
N ASN A 121 -2.33 -23.71 1.10
CA ASN A 121 -2.31 -24.14 -0.29
C ASN A 121 -2.24 -22.91 -1.22
N PRO A 122 -1.22 -22.81 -2.10
CA PRO A 122 -1.05 -21.69 -3.03
C PRO A 122 -2.29 -21.40 -3.89
N LEU A 123 -3.10 -22.41 -4.23
CA LEU A 123 -4.29 -22.23 -5.04
C LEU A 123 -5.40 -21.42 -4.33
N LEU A 124 -5.39 -21.36 -2.99
CA LEU A 124 -6.27 -20.42 -2.26
C LEU A 124 -5.90 -18.97 -2.55
N LEU A 125 -4.60 -18.69 -2.65
CA LEU A 125 -4.10 -17.35 -2.98
C LEU A 125 -4.39 -17.01 -4.45
N LYS A 126 -4.34 -18.01 -5.36
CA LYS A 126 -4.76 -17.84 -6.76
C LYS A 126 -6.21 -17.35 -6.84
N ASP A 127 -7.12 -17.95 -6.09
CA ASP A 127 -8.53 -17.53 -6.03
C ASP A 127 -8.70 -16.12 -5.45
N LEU A 128 -7.94 -15.76 -4.40
CA LEU A 128 -7.96 -14.41 -3.83
C LEU A 128 -7.42 -13.34 -4.80
N VAL A 129 -6.45 -13.70 -5.64
CA VAL A 129 -5.95 -12.82 -6.72
C VAL A 129 -7.02 -12.70 -7.81
N GLY A 130 -7.71 -13.78 -8.16
CA GLY A 130 -8.66 -13.79 -9.26
C GLY A 130 -7.99 -13.68 -10.63
N TRP A 131 -8.79 -13.54 -11.68
CA TRP A 131 -8.27 -13.53 -13.04
C TRP A 131 -7.65 -12.19 -13.41
N VAL A 132 -6.59 -12.22 -14.22
CA VAL A 132 -5.87 -11.01 -14.66
C VAL A 132 -6.77 -10.06 -15.48
N SER A 133 -7.80 -10.58 -16.12
CA SER A 133 -8.80 -9.80 -16.87
C SER A 133 -9.78 -9.03 -15.98
N ASP A 134 -9.87 -9.40 -14.71
CA ASP A 134 -10.88 -8.87 -13.81
C ASP A 134 -10.36 -7.64 -13.08
N THR A 135 -11.18 -6.59 -13.05
CA THR A 135 -10.81 -5.29 -12.46
C THR A 135 -11.21 -5.16 -10.99
N GLY A 136 -12.08 -6.05 -10.51
CA GLY A 136 -12.60 -6.05 -9.14
C GLY A 136 -12.05 -7.16 -8.27
N ARG A 137 -12.13 -6.97 -6.95
CA ARG A 137 -11.93 -8.05 -5.97
C ARG A 137 -13.23 -8.84 -5.86
N GLN A 138 -13.23 -10.06 -6.39
CA GLN A 138 -14.41 -10.94 -6.36
C GLN A 138 -14.44 -11.78 -5.09
N ILE A 139 -13.29 -12.34 -4.71
CA ILE A 139 -13.12 -13.15 -3.50
C ILE A 139 -12.25 -12.35 -2.53
N VAL A 140 -12.77 -12.12 -1.32
CA VAL A 140 -12.06 -11.37 -0.26
C VAL A 140 -11.69 -12.24 0.92
N SER A 141 -12.30 -13.41 1.06
CA SER A 141 -11.98 -14.39 2.10
C SER A 141 -12.34 -15.81 1.70
N ILE A 142 -11.57 -16.78 2.17
CA ILE A 142 -11.78 -18.22 1.93
C ILE A 142 -11.69 -18.97 3.27
N ASP A 143 -12.60 -19.91 3.52
CA ASP A 143 -12.48 -20.84 4.66
C ASP A 143 -11.26 -21.75 4.46
N ILE A 144 -10.26 -21.65 5.33
CA ILE A 144 -9.04 -22.45 5.23
C ILE A 144 -9.33 -23.90 5.61
N SER A 145 -10.15 -24.12 6.64
CA SER A 145 -10.40 -25.46 7.20
C SER A 145 -11.04 -26.38 6.15
N GLY A 146 -12.12 -25.91 5.52
CA GLY A 146 -12.80 -26.65 4.47
C GLY A 146 -12.06 -26.68 3.14
N SER A 147 -11.15 -25.72 2.88
CA SER A 147 -10.54 -25.57 1.54
C SER A 147 -9.16 -26.19 1.40
N ASN A 148 -8.29 -26.11 2.42
CA ASN A 148 -6.85 -26.34 2.27
C ASN A 148 -6.50 -27.76 1.75
N SER A 149 -7.36 -28.75 2.04
CA SER A 149 -7.24 -30.14 1.58
C SER A 149 -8.41 -30.61 0.70
N SER A 150 -9.22 -29.68 0.18
CA SER A 150 -10.37 -30.05 -0.65
C SER A 150 -9.97 -30.45 -2.06
N ASN A 151 -10.82 -31.24 -2.72
CA ASN A 151 -10.62 -31.64 -4.12
C ASN A 151 -10.54 -30.45 -5.09
N ARG A 152 -11.15 -29.30 -4.75
CA ARG A 152 -11.09 -28.08 -5.57
C ARG A 152 -9.66 -27.56 -5.72
N TYR A 153 -8.84 -27.74 -4.68
CA TYR A 153 -7.46 -27.26 -4.64
C TYR A 153 -6.47 -28.42 -4.64
N LEU A 154 -6.85 -29.54 -5.27
CA LEU A 154 -6.00 -30.71 -5.40
C LEU A 154 -4.76 -30.37 -6.23
N GLY A 155 -3.59 -30.61 -5.64
CA GLY A 155 -2.29 -30.41 -6.27
C GLY A 155 -1.19 -30.75 -5.29
N GLU A 156 -0.06 -31.24 -5.79
CA GLU A 156 1.10 -31.49 -4.94
C GLU A 156 1.71 -30.13 -4.55
N ILE A 157 1.75 -29.85 -3.25
CA ILE A 157 2.44 -28.66 -2.73
C ILE A 157 3.93 -28.97 -2.69
N LEU A 158 4.69 -28.25 -3.52
CA LEU A 158 6.13 -28.32 -3.58
C LEU A 158 6.74 -27.18 -2.78
N VAL A 159 7.80 -27.48 -2.04
CA VAL A 159 8.60 -26.47 -1.32
C VAL A 159 9.97 -26.43 -1.97
N ARG A 160 10.33 -25.28 -2.55
CA ARG A 160 11.63 -25.06 -3.18
C ARG A 160 12.41 -24.02 -2.39
N GLU A 161 13.70 -24.28 -2.21
CA GLU A 161 14.62 -23.32 -1.63
C GLU A 161 15.60 -22.87 -2.71
N PHE A 162 15.70 -21.56 -2.92
CA PHE A 162 16.59 -20.97 -3.92
C PHE A 162 17.14 -19.65 -3.39
N GLU A 163 18.47 -19.49 -3.43
CA GLU A 163 19.16 -18.26 -2.94
C GLU A 163 18.75 -17.83 -1.51
N GLY A 164 18.51 -18.80 -0.62
CA GLY A 164 18.09 -18.54 0.76
C GLY A 164 16.62 -18.10 0.90
N LYS A 165 15.85 -18.13 -0.19
CA LYS A 165 14.41 -17.90 -0.21
C LYS A 165 13.68 -19.24 -0.28
N ARG A 166 12.54 -19.30 0.38
CA ARG A 166 11.67 -20.49 0.39
C ARG A 166 10.36 -20.17 -0.33
N PHE A 167 10.10 -20.92 -1.39
CA PHE A 167 8.92 -20.84 -2.23
C PHE A 167 8.02 -22.04 -1.96
N VAL A 168 6.72 -21.77 -1.86
CA VAL A 168 5.67 -22.79 -1.76
C VAL A 168 4.84 -22.72 -3.04
N GLU A 169 4.81 -23.81 -3.80
CA GLU A 169 4.29 -23.86 -5.16
C GLU A 169 3.30 -25.01 -5.34
N VAL A 170 2.38 -24.84 -6.27
CA VAL A 170 1.56 -25.92 -6.84
C VAL A 170 1.63 -25.79 -8.36
N GLU A 171 1.84 -26.92 -9.03
CA GLU A 171 1.69 -27.06 -10.48
C GLU A 171 0.31 -27.68 -10.76
N GLU A 172 -0.50 -27.00 -11.57
CA GLU A 172 -1.81 -27.49 -12.00
C GLU A 172 -1.65 -28.53 -13.10
N VAL A 173 -2.14 -29.74 -12.84
CA VAL A 173 -1.92 -30.92 -13.71
C VAL A 173 -2.42 -30.71 -15.15
N GLU A 174 -3.57 -30.06 -15.32
CA GLU A 174 -4.19 -29.89 -16.65
C GLU A 174 -3.54 -28.77 -17.47
N SER A 175 -3.25 -27.64 -16.85
CA SER A 175 -2.78 -26.43 -17.51
C SER A 175 -1.24 -26.32 -17.54
N ARG A 176 -0.55 -27.08 -16.69
CA ARG A 176 0.88 -26.95 -16.39
C ARG A 176 1.26 -25.54 -15.92
N GLU A 177 0.29 -24.80 -15.40
CA GLU A 177 0.54 -23.51 -14.78
C GLU A 177 1.09 -23.73 -13.38
N VAL A 178 2.00 -22.85 -12.96
CA VAL A 178 2.56 -22.86 -11.62
C VAL A 178 2.08 -21.64 -10.87
N PHE A 179 1.44 -21.84 -9.73
CA PHE A 179 1.15 -20.76 -8.79
C PHE A 179 1.95 -20.98 -7.52
N GLY A 180 2.61 -19.94 -7.05
CA GLY A 180 3.45 -20.03 -5.87
C GLY A 180 3.57 -18.74 -5.09
N TYR A 181 4.15 -18.85 -3.90
CA TYR A 181 4.45 -17.69 -3.07
C TYR A 181 5.75 -17.85 -2.28
N GLU A 182 6.41 -16.72 -2.04
CA GLU A 182 7.46 -16.52 -1.05
C GLU A 182 6.85 -15.78 0.15
N TYR A 183 7.07 -16.29 1.35
CA TYR A 183 6.67 -15.59 2.57
C TYR A 183 7.71 -14.55 2.99
N LEU A 184 7.27 -13.31 3.17
CA LEU A 184 8.14 -12.18 3.49
C LEU A 184 8.14 -11.83 4.98
N GLY A 185 7.02 -12.04 5.67
CA GLY A 185 6.91 -11.77 7.10
C GLY A 185 5.49 -11.48 7.58
N THR A 186 5.36 -11.15 8.86
CA THR A 186 4.12 -10.68 9.49
C THR A 186 4.33 -9.29 10.06
N SER A 187 3.32 -8.42 10.00
CA SER A 187 3.27 -7.18 10.76
C SER A 187 2.94 -7.45 12.24
N GLU A 188 3.07 -6.42 13.07
CA GLU A 188 2.72 -6.50 14.49
C GLU A 188 1.21 -6.67 14.73
N SER A 189 0.37 -6.20 13.80
CA SER A 189 -1.09 -6.40 13.83
C SER A 189 -1.55 -7.77 13.32
N GLY A 190 -0.64 -8.61 12.80
CA GLY A 190 -1.00 -9.93 12.26
C GLY A 190 -1.37 -9.93 10.77
N ILE A 191 -0.88 -8.96 9.98
CA ILE A 191 -0.95 -9.01 8.51
C ILE A 191 0.25 -9.79 7.99
N HIS A 192 -0.03 -10.91 7.36
CA HIS A 192 0.93 -11.73 6.64
C HIS A 192 1.21 -11.14 5.26
N VAL A 193 2.48 -11.08 4.88
CA VAL A 193 2.90 -10.55 3.59
C VAL A 193 3.58 -11.66 2.79
N VAL A 194 3.08 -11.87 1.58
CA VAL A 194 3.66 -12.82 0.62
C VAL A 194 3.95 -12.13 -0.71
N HIS A 195 5.03 -12.53 -1.37
CA HIS A 195 5.24 -12.28 -2.80
C HIS A 195 4.73 -13.51 -3.56
N ALA A 196 3.60 -13.36 -4.24
CA ALA A 196 2.97 -14.41 -5.03
C ALA A 196 3.28 -14.23 -6.52
N TYR A 197 3.31 -15.34 -7.25
CA TYR A 197 3.45 -15.35 -8.70
C TYR A 197 2.62 -16.44 -9.35
N HIS A 198 2.29 -16.21 -10.61
CA HIS A 198 1.60 -17.15 -11.48
C HIS A 198 2.33 -17.26 -12.81
N GLN A 199 2.94 -18.41 -13.05
CA GLN A 199 3.51 -18.79 -14.35
C GLN A 199 2.41 -19.47 -15.16
N THR A 200 2.04 -18.82 -16.26
CA THR A 200 1.06 -19.38 -17.21
C THR A 200 1.74 -20.37 -18.15
N THR A 201 0.97 -21.16 -18.91
CA THR A 201 1.50 -22.09 -19.94
C THR A 201 2.31 -21.39 -21.04
N GLY A 202 2.25 -20.05 -21.13
CA GLY A 202 3.08 -19.23 -22.02
C GLY A 202 4.40 -18.79 -21.38
N SER A 203 4.84 -17.58 -21.71
CA SER A 203 6.05 -16.95 -21.13
C SER A 203 5.73 -15.88 -20.07
N ALA A 204 4.45 -15.68 -19.77
CA ALA A 204 4.02 -14.67 -18.81
C ALA A 204 4.12 -15.19 -17.38
N THR A 205 4.69 -14.37 -16.51
CA THR A 205 4.78 -14.60 -15.06
C THR A 205 4.27 -13.37 -14.33
N PHE A 206 3.02 -13.43 -13.89
CA PHE A 206 2.41 -12.31 -13.16
C PHE A 206 2.83 -12.34 -11.70
N ASN A 207 3.11 -11.17 -11.12
CA ASN A 207 3.64 -11.04 -9.77
C ASN A 207 2.77 -10.11 -8.92
N TRP A 208 2.60 -10.46 -7.64
CA TRP A 208 1.86 -9.66 -6.67
C TRP A 208 2.51 -9.66 -5.30
N VAL A 209 2.34 -8.56 -4.56
CA VAL A 209 2.44 -8.57 -3.09
C VAL A 209 1.03 -8.70 -2.53
N LEU A 210 0.79 -9.73 -1.73
CA LEU A 210 -0.48 -9.95 -1.05
C LEU A 210 -0.33 -9.66 0.45
N LEU A 211 -1.31 -8.93 0.97
CA LEU A 211 -1.50 -8.63 2.38
C LEU A 211 -2.67 -9.47 2.87
N LEU A 212 -2.39 -10.45 3.71
CA LEU A 212 -3.30 -11.52 4.09
C LEU A 212 -3.49 -11.55 5.59
N GLN A 213 -4.66 -11.98 6.04
CA GLN A 213 -4.95 -12.21 7.45
C GLN A 213 -5.65 -13.54 7.64
N ILE A 214 -5.31 -14.21 8.73
CA ILE A 214 -6.03 -15.39 9.18
C ILE A 214 -6.92 -14.92 10.33
N GLU A 215 -8.23 -14.93 10.09
CA GLU A 215 -9.26 -14.45 11.02
C GLU A 215 -10.18 -15.60 11.41
N GLU A 216 -10.93 -15.44 12.49
CA GLU A 216 -12.03 -16.36 12.83
C GLU A 216 -13.34 -15.84 12.21
N SER A 217 -14.04 -16.69 11.47
CA SER A 217 -15.40 -16.43 11.01
C SER A 217 -16.37 -17.43 11.61
N SER A 218 -17.66 -17.11 11.55
CA SER A 218 -18.73 -18.05 11.90
C SER A 218 -19.49 -18.46 10.65
N VAL A 219 -19.61 -19.76 10.44
CA VAL A 219 -20.42 -20.35 9.36
C VAL A 219 -21.64 -21.03 9.99
N LEU A 220 -22.76 -20.94 9.28
CA LEU A 220 -23.96 -21.70 9.60
C LEU A 220 -24.03 -22.88 8.64
N GLU A 221 -23.92 -24.08 9.18
CA GLU A 221 -24.12 -25.31 8.44
C GLU A 221 -25.47 -25.92 8.81
N TYR A 222 -26.12 -26.50 7.81
CA TYR A 222 -27.41 -27.16 7.97
C TYR A 222 -27.26 -28.62 7.58
N GLU A 223 -27.04 -29.46 8.59
CA GLU A 223 -26.92 -30.91 8.45
C GLU A 223 -28.05 -31.56 9.26
N ASP A 224 -28.75 -32.53 8.66
CA ASP A 224 -29.81 -33.32 9.30
C ASP A 224 -30.87 -32.53 10.10
N SER A 225 -31.32 -31.40 9.55
CA SER A 225 -32.36 -30.54 10.14
C SER A 225 -31.98 -29.78 11.42
N ASN A 226 -30.71 -29.80 11.83
CA ASN A 226 -30.22 -29.05 12.98
C ASN A 226 -29.19 -27.99 12.54
N PRO A 227 -29.50 -26.68 12.65
CA PRO A 227 -28.53 -25.65 12.35
C PRO A 227 -27.38 -25.68 13.35
N LYS A 228 -26.15 -25.87 12.86
CA LYS A 228 -24.93 -25.80 13.67
C LYS A 228 -24.15 -24.55 13.28
N LYS A 229 -23.85 -23.71 14.27
CA LYS A 229 -22.93 -22.59 14.09
C LYS A 229 -21.52 -23.06 14.42
N GLU A 230 -20.63 -22.99 13.44
CA GLU A 230 -19.23 -23.40 13.58
C GLU A 230 -18.31 -22.20 13.43
N ARG A 231 -17.23 -22.16 14.22
CA ARG A 231 -16.16 -21.17 14.08
C ARG A 231 -15.08 -21.76 13.21
N THR A 232 -14.74 -21.10 12.12
CA THR A 232 -13.72 -21.57 11.18
C THR A 232 -12.67 -20.51 10.88
N PRO A 233 -11.38 -20.87 10.74
CA PRO A 233 -10.36 -19.94 10.28
C PRO A 233 -10.58 -19.59 8.80
N ILE A 234 -10.60 -18.31 8.49
CA ILE A 234 -10.66 -17.79 7.13
C ILE A 234 -9.34 -17.11 6.76
N LEU A 235 -8.93 -17.23 5.51
CA LEU A 235 -7.87 -16.44 4.91
C LEU A 235 -8.50 -15.25 4.18
N LYS A 236 -8.19 -14.04 4.64
CA LYS A 236 -8.75 -12.79 4.12
C LYS A 236 -7.69 -11.97 3.39
N LEU A 237 -8.08 -11.41 2.25
CA LEU A 237 -7.26 -10.46 1.50
C LEU A 237 -7.51 -9.03 1.98
N VAL A 238 -6.52 -8.46 2.65
CA VAL A 238 -6.54 -7.05 3.09
C VAL A 238 -6.15 -6.12 1.95
N GLY A 239 -5.16 -6.51 1.17
CA GLY A 239 -4.65 -5.71 0.08
C GLY A 239 -3.82 -6.51 -0.90
N ARG A 240 -3.70 -5.98 -2.11
CA ARG A 240 -2.93 -6.58 -3.20
C ARG A 240 -2.26 -5.47 -3.98
N LEU A 241 -0.98 -5.67 -4.30
CA LEU A 241 -0.24 -4.83 -5.21
C LEU A 241 0.22 -5.66 -6.40
N SER A 242 -0.19 -5.28 -7.61
CA SER A 242 0.32 -5.89 -8.83
C SER A 242 1.72 -5.34 -9.13
N LEU A 243 2.67 -6.23 -9.38
CA LEU A 243 4.04 -5.88 -9.77
C LEU A 243 4.25 -5.97 -11.28
N GLY A 244 3.30 -6.57 -12.01
CA GLY A 244 3.34 -6.75 -13.46
C GLY A 244 3.84 -8.12 -13.90
N ASP A 245 4.02 -8.26 -15.22
CA ASP A 245 4.57 -9.46 -15.86
C ASP A 245 6.11 -9.46 -15.77
N ARG A 246 6.70 -10.59 -15.37
CA ARG A 246 8.15 -10.83 -15.24
C ARG A 246 8.88 -9.76 -14.44
N TYR A 247 8.24 -9.28 -13.36
CA TYR A 247 8.85 -8.34 -12.43
C TYR A 247 10.20 -8.87 -11.94
N ASN A 248 11.26 -8.08 -12.14
CA ASN A 248 12.64 -8.46 -11.82
C ASN A 248 13.25 -7.56 -10.74
N GLY A 249 12.44 -7.13 -9.78
CA GLY A 249 12.93 -6.37 -8.63
C GLY A 249 12.91 -7.20 -7.34
N LYS A 250 13.47 -6.63 -6.27
CA LYS A 250 13.46 -7.21 -4.93
C LYS A 250 12.25 -6.76 -4.14
N VAL A 251 11.49 -7.72 -3.63
CA VAL A 251 10.48 -7.51 -2.59
C VAL A 251 11.05 -8.02 -1.27
N SER A 252 10.87 -7.24 -0.20
CA SER A 252 11.27 -7.64 1.15
C SER A 252 10.39 -6.96 2.19
N MET A 253 10.30 -7.55 3.37
CA MET A 253 9.65 -6.96 4.51
C MET A 253 10.64 -6.87 5.67
N GLU A 254 10.73 -5.69 6.30
CA GLU A 254 11.55 -5.48 7.48
C GLU A 254 10.82 -4.56 8.44
N ARG A 255 10.60 -5.01 9.69
CA ARG A 255 9.96 -4.24 10.77
C ARG A 255 8.64 -3.58 10.33
N GLY A 256 7.73 -4.39 9.77
CA GLY A 256 6.45 -3.91 9.26
C GLY A 256 6.52 -3.12 7.95
N THR A 257 7.70 -2.82 7.41
CA THR A 257 7.82 -2.06 6.16
C THR A 257 8.10 -2.99 4.97
N ILE A 258 7.21 -2.99 3.99
CA ILE A 258 7.41 -3.64 2.69
C ILE A 258 8.24 -2.70 1.81
N ARG A 259 9.33 -3.22 1.26
CA ARG A 259 10.20 -2.55 0.29
C ARG A 259 10.10 -3.28 -1.03
N ILE A 260 9.69 -2.56 -2.06
CA ILE A 260 9.59 -3.05 -3.44
C ILE A 260 10.57 -2.21 -4.25
N SER A 261 11.60 -2.82 -4.83
CA SER A 261 12.54 -2.09 -5.68
C SER A 261 11.89 -1.72 -7.00
N LYS A 262 12.56 -0.84 -7.75
CA LYS A 262 12.22 -0.63 -9.16
C LYS A 262 12.29 -1.98 -9.88
N ASP A 263 11.42 -2.16 -10.87
CA ASP A 263 11.54 -3.26 -11.82
C ASP A 263 12.80 -3.06 -12.71
N ASP A 264 13.72 -4.01 -12.64
CA ASP A 264 14.97 -4.01 -13.40
C ASP A 264 14.86 -4.86 -14.67
N SER A 265 13.64 -5.22 -15.10
CA SER A 265 13.42 -5.92 -16.36
C SER A 265 13.82 -5.04 -17.57
N PRO A 266 14.18 -5.62 -18.72
CA PRO A 266 14.51 -4.85 -19.93
C PRO A 266 13.26 -4.38 -20.71
N MET A 267 12.05 -4.55 -20.15
CA MET A 267 10.80 -4.24 -20.84
C MET A 267 10.41 -2.76 -20.69
N PRO A 268 9.84 -2.11 -21.72
CA PRO A 268 9.57 -0.67 -21.69
C PRO A 268 8.44 -0.25 -20.73
N ASP A 269 7.49 -1.14 -20.43
CA ASP A 269 6.27 -0.82 -19.69
C ASP A 269 6.30 -1.38 -18.25
N HIS A 270 7.00 -0.66 -17.36
CA HIS A 270 7.08 -1.04 -15.94
C HIS A 270 5.91 -0.52 -15.13
N VAL A 271 5.20 -1.42 -14.43
CA VAL A 271 4.22 -1.04 -13.40
C VAL A 271 4.93 -0.35 -12.22
N ILE A 272 6.12 -0.85 -11.83
CA ILE A 272 6.92 -0.33 -10.72
C ILE A 272 8.18 0.38 -11.25
N ASN A 273 8.01 1.63 -11.67
CA ASN A 273 9.09 2.44 -12.25
C ASN A 273 10.02 3.11 -11.22
N SER A 274 9.70 3.00 -9.93
CA SER A 274 10.42 3.58 -8.81
C SER A 274 10.23 2.73 -7.55
N SER A 275 11.18 2.78 -6.63
CA SER A 275 11.08 2.01 -5.39
C SER A 275 9.92 2.47 -4.52
N LYS A 276 9.18 1.52 -3.97
CA LYS A 276 8.02 1.74 -3.11
C LYS A 276 8.30 1.28 -1.68
N HIS A 277 7.77 2.03 -0.73
CA HIS A 277 7.85 1.74 0.70
C HIS A 277 6.42 1.78 1.29
N ILE A 278 5.96 0.67 1.83
CA ILE A 278 4.60 0.53 2.39
C ILE A 278 4.76 0.10 3.84
N LEU A 279 4.17 0.86 4.76
CA LEU A 279 4.14 0.49 6.16
C LEU A 279 2.89 -0.34 6.43
N VAL A 280 3.09 -1.50 7.03
CA VAL A 280 2.06 -2.41 7.49
C VAL A 280 2.23 -2.49 9.00
N LYS A 281 1.30 -1.88 9.72
CA LYS A 281 1.24 -1.91 11.18
C LYS A 281 0.42 -3.10 11.59
#